data_AF-A0A3D1I8V8-F1
#
_entry.id   AF-A0A3D1I8V8-F1
#
_cell.length_a   1.000
_cell.length_b   1.000
_cell.length_c   1.000
_cell.angle_alpha   90.00
_cell.angle_beta   90.00
_cell.angle_gamma   90.00
#
_symmetry.space_group_name_H-M   'P 1'
#
loop_
_entity.id
_entity.type
_entity.pdbx_description
1 polymer ?
#
loop_
_entity_poly.entity_id
_entity_poly.type
_entity_poly.pdbx_seq_one_letter_code
_entity_poly.pdbx_strand_id
1 'polypeptide(L)'
;LLAVGHTTFLRDQRDTAAQFNSVLGTLALGMGLLSLGMVNGRRLRKRGEDRWVALAFFVAVVLGVIAGVYKYYDPNTAERSFSDAIVFQLLGPVGSTIFSLLAFYLASASYRAFRIRSAEAGLMMATALIVMLGQTPFGMYLTGWIGEQFKALWLPNIAGWVLRVPNSAVVRGLIFGTMLGGIGTALRYWLNLEKGSAMGGGD
;
A
#
# COMPACT_ATOMS: atom_id res chain seq x y z
N LEU A 1 1.97 16.65 -20.10
CA LEU A 1 1.65 16.14 -21.45
C LEU A 1 2.68 16.68 -22.43
N LEU A 2 3.88 16.06 -22.46
CA LEU A 2 4.84 16.34 -23.53
C LEU A 2 4.48 15.40 -24.68
N ALA A 3 4.01 15.98 -25.79
CA ALA A 3 3.77 15.26 -27.03
C ALA A 3 5.15 14.84 -27.59
N VAL A 4 5.55 13.62 -27.25
CA VAL A 4 6.77 13.00 -27.78
C VAL A 4 6.45 12.56 -29.21
N GLY A 5 7.13 13.18 -30.18
CA GLY A 5 6.98 12.89 -31.60
C GLY A 5 7.21 11.41 -31.94
N HIS A 6 6.58 10.97 -33.03
CA HIS A 6 6.32 9.58 -33.42
C HIS A 6 7.56 8.66 -33.60
N THR A 7 8.79 9.12 -33.35
CA THR A 7 10.03 8.36 -33.59
C THR A 7 11.08 8.50 -32.47
N THR A 8 10.69 8.81 -31.23
CA THR A 8 11.66 9.04 -30.15
C THR A 8 12.04 7.74 -29.41
N PHE A 9 13.35 7.44 -29.32
CA PHE A 9 13.97 6.29 -28.62
C PHE A 9 13.43 6.01 -27.20
N LEU A 10 12.96 7.06 -26.50
CA LEU A 10 12.44 6.97 -25.14
C LEU A 10 11.04 6.30 -25.04
N ARG A 11 10.30 6.18 -26.14
CA ARG A 11 9.02 5.44 -26.17
C ARG A 11 9.26 3.93 -26.19
N ASP A 12 10.21 3.48 -27.01
CA ASP A 12 10.59 2.08 -27.13
C ASP A 12 11.08 1.50 -25.79
N GLN A 13 11.88 2.28 -25.05
CA GLN A 13 12.32 1.92 -23.70
C GLN A 13 11.16 1.84 -22.68
N ARG A 14 10.15 2.71 -22.79
CA ARG A 14 8.96 2.67 -21.91
C ARG A 14 8.08 1.46 -22.20
N ASP A 15 7.84 1.19 -23.48
CA ASP A 15 6.99 0.08 -23.91
C ASP A 15 7.67 -1.26 -23.59
N THR A 16 8.98 -1.36 -23.83
CA THR A 16 9.79 -2.52 -23.44
C THR A 16 9.82 -2.71 -21.92
N ALA A 17 10.03 -1.64 -21.14
CA ALA A 17 9.99 -1.72 -19.68
C ALA A 17 8.60 -2.11 -19.15
N ALA A 18 7.53 -1.61 -19.76
CA ALA A 18 6.16 -1.96 -19.39
C ALA A 18 5.85 -3.44 -19.68
N GLN A 19 6.25 -3.93 -20.85
CA GLN A 19 6.13 -5.35 -21.19
C GLN A 19 6.94 -6.23 -20.24
N PHE A 20 8.20 -5.86 -19.99
CA PHE A 20 9.06 -6.56 -19.04
C PHE A 20 8.46 -6.59 -17.63
N ASN A 21 7.93 -5.46 -17.15
CA ASN A 21 7.25 -5.37 -15.85
C ASN A 21 5.97 -6.22 -15.80
N SER A 22 5.22 -6.32 -16.90
CA SER A 22 4.03 -7.18 -16.99
C SER A 22 4.39 -8.67 -16.91
N VAL A 23 5.43 -9.09 -17.63
CA VAL A 23 5.94 -10.47 -17.58
C VAL A 23 6.46 -10.81 -16.18
N LEU A 24 7.30 -9.95 -15.60
CA LEU A 24 7.79 -10.11 -14.24
C LEU A 24 6.65 -10.13 -13.22
N GLY A 25 5.67 -9.24 -13.35
CA GLY A 25 4.50 -9.18 -12.46
C GLY A 25 3.68 -10.46 -12.50
N THR A 26 3.46 -11.01 -13.69
CA THR A 26 2.72 -12.28 -13.86
C THR A 26 3.49 -13.45 -13.25
N LEU A 27 4.80 -13.53 -13.46
CA LEU A 27 5.65 -14.56 -12.85
C LEU A 27 5.73 -14.41 -11.33
N ALA A 28 5.86 -13.18 -10.83
CA ALA A 28 5.92 -12.87 -9.41
C ALA A 28 4.62 -13.23 -8.70
N LEU A 29 3.46 -13.01 -9.33
CA LEU A 29 2.17 -13.47 -8.81
C LEU A 29 2.13 -15.00 -8.68
N GLY A 30 2.56 -15.72 -9.72
CA GLY A 30 2.66 -17.18 -9.69
C GLY A 30 3.59 -17.67 -8.58
N MET A 31 4.81 -17.12 -8.49
CA MET A 31 5.78 -17.45 -7.45
C MET A 31 5.27 -17.09 -6.04
N GLY A 32 4.59 -15.96 -5.89
CA GLY A 32 3.99 -15.53 -4.64
C GLY A 32 2.94 -16.53 -4.14
N LEU A 33 2.00 -16.91 -5.01
CA LEU A 33 0.99 -17.92 -4.71
C LEU A 33 1.60 -19.28 -4.38
N LEU A 34 2.62 -19.72 -5.15
CA LEU A 34 3.33 -20.96 -4.87
C LEU A 34 4.06 -20.93 -3.52
N SER A 35 4.72 -19.80 -3.17
CA SER A 35 5.41 -19.67 -1.88
C SER A 35 4.44 -19.80 -0.71
N LEU A 36 3.28 -19.14 -0.80
CA LEU A 36 2.23 -19.20 0.22
C LEU A 36 1.60 -20.59 0.28
N GLY A 37 1.37 -21.21 -0.87
CA GLY A 37 0.87 -22.58 -0.98
C GLY A 37 1.83 -23.61 -0.37
N MET A 38 3.15 -23.45 -0.57
CA MET A 38 4.15 -24.33 0.04
C MET A 38 4.20 -24.20 1.56
N VAL A 39 4.15 -22.96 2.09
CA VAL A 39 4.17 -22.70 3.53
C VAL A 39 2.91 -23.26 4.21
N ASN A 40 1.73 -22.92 3.68
CA ASN A 40 0.47 -23.38 4.26
C ASN A 40 0.20 -24.87 3.97
N GLY A 41 0.66 -25.41 2.85
CA GLY A 41 0.58 -26.84 2.54
C GLY A 41 1.39 -27.70 3.52
N ARG A 42 2.59 -27.24 3.91
CA ARG A 42 3.38 -27.90 4.98
C ARG A 42 2.65 -27.86 6.33
N ARG A 43 1.97 -26.76 6.66
CA ARG A 43 1.15 -26.63 7.88
C ARG A 43 -0.07 -27.55 7.86
N LEU A 44 -0.72 -27.73 6.70
CA LEU A 44 -1.86 -28.63 6.56
C LEU A 44 -1.48 -30.11 6.79
N ARG A 45 -0.26 -30.49 6.41
CA ARG A 45 0.25 -31.87 6.57
C ARG A 45 0.70 -32.19 8.00
N LYS A 46 1.13 -31.20 8.78
CA LYS A 46 1.45 -31.38 10.21
C LYS A 46 0.16 -31.26 11.03
N ARG A 47 -0.18 -32.27 11.84
CA ARG A 47 -1.38 -32.25 12.71
C ARG A 47 -1.16 -31.33 13.92
N GLY A 48 -1.13 -30.02 13.68
CA GLY A 48 -1.06 -28.98 14.71
C GLY A 48 -2.29 -28.07 14.71
N GLU A 49 -2.34 -27.18 15.69
CA GLU A 49 -3.43 -26.21 15.90
C GLU A 49 -3.65 -25.28 14.68
N ASP A 50 -2.58 -25.00 13.93
CA ASP A 50 -2.58 -24.12 12.75
C ASP A 50 -3.25 -24.70 11.49
N ARG A 51 -3.75 -25.93 11.55
CA ARG A 51 -4.36 -26.61 10.38
C ARG A 51 -5.56 -25.84 9.83
N TRP A 52 -6.35 -25.22 10.70
CA TRP A 52 -7.53 -24.44 10.32
C TRP A 52 -7.17 -23.20 9.51
N VAL A 53 -6.10 -22.50 9.89
CA VAL A 53 -5.59 -21.32 9.16
C VAL A 53 -5.08 -21.71 7.78
N ALA A 54 -4.36 -22.83 7.70
CA ALA A 54 -3.89 -23.36 6.42
C ALA A 54 -5.06 -23.77 5.51
N LEU A 55 -6.10 -24.41 6.06
CA LEU A 55 -7.30 -24.76 5.30
C LEU A 55 -8.04 -23.50 4.80
N ALA A 56 -8.22 -22.51 5.67
CA ALA A 56 -8.86 -21.23 5.34
C ALA A 56 -8.13 -20.52 4.19
N PHE A 57 -6.79 -20.57 4.15
CA PHE A 57 -6.01 -20.05 3.02
C PHE A 57 -6.38 -20.71 1.69
N PHE A 58 -6.40 -22.04 1.63
CA PHE A 58 -6.73 -22.74 0.38
C PHE A 58 -8.19 -22.49 -0.05
N VAL A 59 -9.12 -22.45 0.91
CA VAL A 59 -10.52 -22.07 0.62
C VAL A 59 -10.60 -20.66 0.07
N ALA A 60 -9.88 -19.70 0.65
CA ALA A 60 -9.84 -18.32 0.17
C ALA A 60 -9.24 -18.21 -1.24
N VAL A 61 -8.20 -18.98 -1.57
CA VAL A 61 -7.62 -19.03 -2.93
C VAL A 61 -8.65 -19.56 -3.93
N VAL A 62 -9.35 -20.66 -3.62
CA VAL A 62 -10.39 -21.22 -4.49
C VAL A 62 -11.54 -20.23 -4.69
N LEU A 63 -12.04 -19.63 -3.61
CA LEU A 63 -13.08 -18.60 -3.70
C LEU A 63 -12.62 -17.38 -4.50
N GLY A 64 -11.37 -16.96 -4.36
CA GLY A 64 -10.79 -15.86 -5.13
C GLY A 64 -10.69 -16.17 -6.63
N VAL A 65 -10.32 -17.40 -7.01
CA VAL A 65 -10.30 -17.84 -8.40
C VAL A 65 -11.72 -17.87 -8.97
N ILE A 66 -12.68 -18.43 -8.24
CA ILE A 66 -14.09 -18.48 -8.66
C ILE A 66 -14.64 -17.06 -8.85
N ALA A 67 -14.43 -16.17 -7.87
CA ALA A 67 -14.84 -14.77 -7.97
C ALA A 67 -14.17 -14.08 -9.16
N GLY A 68 -12.88 -14.34 -9.40
CA GLY A 68 -12.15 -13.80 -10.54
C GLY A 68 -12.73 -14.22 -11.89
N VAL A 69 -13.10 -15.49 -12.05
CA VAL A 69 -13.72 -16.01 -13.28
C VAL A 69 -15.12 -15.42 -13.45
N TYR A 70 -15.93 -15.42 -12.40
CA TYR A 70 -17.32 -14.95 -12.42
C TYR A 70 -17.45 -13.43 -12.57
N LYS A 71 -16.37 -12.67 -12.35
CA LYS A 71 -16.32 -11.24 -12.61
C LYS A 71 -16.54 -10.89 -14.10
N TYR A 72 -16.18 -11.78 -15.02
CA TYR A 72 -16.28 -11.52 -16.47
C TYR A 72 -17.65 -11.84 -17.06
N TYR A 73 -18.58 -12.36 -16.27
CA TYR A 73 -19.96 -12.59 -16.69
C TYR A 73 -20.77 -11.29 -16.71
N ASP A 74 -21.90 -11.31 -17.42
CA ASP A 74 -22.77 -10.16 -17.51
C ASP A 74 -23.31 -9.73 -16.13
N PRO A 75 -23.53 -8.43 -15.89
CA PRO A 75 -23.95 -7.88 -14.60
C PRO A 75 -25.20 -8.51 -13.98
N ASN A 76 -26.10 -9.05 -14.80
CA ASN A 76 -27.41 -9.56 -14.36
C ASN A 76 -27.41 -11.06 -14.04
N THR A 77 -26.25 -11.72 -14.04
CA THR A 77 -26.15 -13.17 -13.81
C THR A 77 -25.88 -13.49 -12.34
N ALA A 78 -26.33 -14.66 -11.88
CA ALA A 78 -26.13 -15.11 -10.49
C ALA A 78 -24.63 -15.25 -10.14
N GLU A 79 -23.81 -15.62 -11.12
CA GLU A 79 -22.36 -15.75 -11.05
C GLU A 79 -21.71 -14.40 -10.71
N ARG A 80 -22.13 -13.33 -11.41
CA ARG A 80 -21.62 -11.99 -11.14
C ARG A 80 -22.01 -11.52 -9.74
N SER A 81 -23.26 -11.76 -9.34
CA SER A 81 -23.74 -11.46 -7.99
C SER A 81 -22.95 -12.22 -6.92
N PHE A 82 -22.61 -13.48 -7.17
CA PHE A 82 -21.77 -14.29 -6.28
C PHE A 82 -20.33 -13.75 -6.19
N SER A 83 -19.73 -13.36 -7.32
CA SER A 83 -18.43 -12.68 -7.35
C SER A 83 -18.48 -11.38 -6.53
N ASP A 84 -19.50 -10.55 -6.72
CA ASP A 84 -19.64 -9.28 -6.01
C ASP A 84 -19.88 -9.49 -4.51
N ALA A 85 -20.62 -10.53 -4.12
CA ALA A 85 -20.74 -10.91 -2.71
C ALA A 85 -19.39 -11.26 -2.09
N ILE A 86 -18.56 -12.07 -2.76
CA ILE A 86 -17.20 -12.38 -2.27
C ILE A 86 -16.34 -11.11 -2.18
N VAL A 87 -16.35 -10.28 -3.22
CA VAL A 87 -15.46 -9.11 -3.27
C VAL A 87 -15.89 -8.02 -2.28
N PHE A 88 -17.18 -7.67 -2.23
CA PHE A 88 -17.63 -6.55 -1.41
C PHE A 88 -18.01 -6.98 0.02
N GLN A 89 -18.60 -8.15 0.20
CA GLN A 89 -19.11 -8.57 1.52
C GLN A 89 -18.09 -9.37 2.32
N LEU A 90 -17.19 -10.13 1.67
CA LEU A 90 -16.11 -10.85 2.38
C LEU A 90 -14.81 -10.04 2.40
N LEU A 91 -14.29 -9.60 1.26
CA LEU A 91 -13.00 -8.91 1.22
C LEU A 91 -13.06 -7.47 1.74
N GLY A 92 -14.22 -6.79 1.58
CA GLY A 92 -14.42 -5.42 2.10
C GLY A 92 -14.16 -5.31 3.61
N PRO A 93 -14.85 -6.09 4.46
CA PRO A 93 -14.61 -6.10 5.91
C PRO A 93 -13.20 -6.55 6.31
N VAL A 94 -12.61 -7.52 5.60
CA VAL A 94 -11.22 -7.93 5.87
C VAL A 94 -10.24 -6.78 5.61
N GLY A 95 -10.42 -6.04 4.51
CA GLY A 95 -9.63 -4.84 4.24
C GLY A 95 -9.81 -3.76 5.30
N SER A 96 -11.04 -3.54 5.78
CA SER A 96 -11.31 -2.53 6.81
C SER A 96 -10.74 -2.90 8.17
N THR A 97 -10.73 -4.19 8.56
CA THR A 97 -10.08 -4.63 9.80
C THR A 97 -8.57 -4.43 9.77
N ILE A 98 -7.90 -4.76 8.66
CA ILE A 98 -6.46 -4.50 8.48
C ILE A 98 -6.20 -3.00 8.52
N PHE A 99 -7.01 -2.19 7.82
CA PHE A 99 -6.86 -0.75 7.82
C PHE A 99 -7.12 -0.14 9.20
N SER A 100 -8.09 -0.65 9.95
CA SER A 100 -8.38 -0.25 11.33
C SER A 100 -7.20 -0.56 12.25
N LEU A 101 -6.61 -1.76 12.14
CA LEU A 101 -5.39 -2.12 12.88
C LEU A 101 -4.23 -1.21 12.50
N LEU A 102 -4.00 -0.96 11.21
CA LEU A 102 -2.96 -0.06 10.73
C LEU A 102 -3.16 1.36 11.27
N ALA A 103 -4.39 1.89 11.20
CA ALA A 103 -4.74 3.20 11.73
C ALA A 103 -4.53 3.26 13.25
N PHE A 104 -4.92 2.22 13.98
CA PHE A 104 -4.69 2.12 15.42
C PHE A 104 -3.20 2.10 15.77
N TYR A 105 -2.39 1.28 15.08
CA TYR A 105 -0.95 1.23 15.30
C TYR A 105 -0.27 2.54 14.92
N LEU A 106 -0.67 3.16 13.81
CA LEU A 106 -0.15 4.45 13.39
C LEU A 106 -0.51 5.54 14.40
N ALA A 107 -1.75 5.57 14.88
CA ALA A 107 -2.20 6.51 15.90
C ALA A 107 -1.45 6.30 17.23
N SER A 108 -1.26 5.05 17.67
CA SER A 108 -0.53 4.72 18.91
C SER A 108 0.95 5.13 18.83
N ALA A 109 1.61 4.81 17.72
CA ALA A 109 2.99 5.21 17.47
C ALA A 109 3.13 6.74 17.36
N SER A 110 2.20 7.38 16.64
CA SER A 110 2.17 8.83 16.47
C SER A 110 1.88 9.55 17.79
N TYR A 111 0.96 9.05 18.62
CA TYR A 111 0.70 9.61 19.94
C TYR A 111 1.95 9.55 20.84
N ARG A 112 2.68 8.43 20.82
CA ARG A 112 3.96 8.31 21.53
C ARG A 112 5.02 9.28 20.99
N ALA A 113 5.02 9.55 19.68
CA ALA A 113 5.94 10.48 19.03
C ALA A 113 5.52 11.97 19.16
N PHE A 114 4.23 12.27 19.31
CA PHE A 114 3.65 13.62 19.37
C PHE A 114 3.34 14.11 20.78
N ARG A 115 3.46 13.28 21.81
CA ARG A 115 3.26 13.72 23.20
C ARG A 115 4.21 14.89 23.49
N ILE A 116 3.63 16.08 23.61
CA ILE A 116 4.31 17.39 23.68
C ILE A 116 5.35 17.37 24.82
N ARG A 117 6.59 17.07 24.45
CA ARG A 117 7.77 17.21 25.31
C ARG A 117 8.91 17.94 24.59
N SER A 118 8.79 18.17 23.28
CA SER A 118 9.77 18.86 22.45
C SER A 118 9.12 19.94 21.59
N ALA A 119 9.90 20.98 21.26
CA ALA A 119 9.47 22.05 20.33
C ALA A 119 9.12 21.49 18.94
N GLU A 120 9.78 20.42 18.52
CA GLU A 120 9.55 19.73 17.25
C GLU A 120 8.14 19.11 17.17
N ALA A 121 7.69 18.44 18.24
CA ALA A 121 6.34 17.88 18.30
C ALA A 121 5.25 18.96 18.24
N GLY A 122 5.51 20.12 18.86
CA GLY A 122 4.64 21.30 18.78
C GLY A 122 4.55 21.85 17.35
N LEU A 123 5.67 21.94 16.63
CA LEU A 123 5.69 22.36 15.23
C LEU A 123 4.89 21.41 14.33
N MET A 124 5.02 20.10 14.55
CA MET A 124 4.25 19.10 13.81
C MET A 124 2.74 19.23 14.07
N MET A 125 2.35 19.43 15.33
CA MET A 125 0.94 19.62 15.72
C MET A 125 0.35 20.90 15.11
N ALA A 126 1.08 22.02 15.20
CA ALA A 126 0.65 23.28 14.58
C ALA A 126 0.50 23.15 13.06
N THR A 127 1.46 22.50 12.40
CA THR A 127 1.42 22.23 10.96
C THR A 127 0.21 21.35 10.60
N ALA A 128 -0.06 20.30 11.38
CA ALA A 128 -1.20 19.42 11.17
C ALA A 128 -2.54 20.17 11.33
N LEU A 129 -2.67 21.03 12.33
CA LEU A 129 -3.87 21.87 12.52
C LEU A 129 -4.09 22.81 11.33
N ILE A 130 -3.04 23.47 10.84
CA ILE A 130 -3.12 24.36 9.68
C ILE A 130 -3.58 23.57 8.44
N VAL A 131 -3.01 22.39 8.19
CA VAL A 131 -3.37 21.55 7.05
C VAL A 131 -4.81 21.07 7.15
N MET A 132 -5.24 20.59 8.32
CA MET A 132 -6.62 20.14 8.53
C MET A 132 -7.62 21.29 8.31
N LEU A 133 -7.36 22.48 8.86
CA LEU A 133 -8.23 23.64 8.65
C LEU A 133 -8.24 24.08 7.18
N GLY A 134 -7.08 24.11 6.51
CA GLY A 134 -6.97 24.52 5.10
C GLY A 134 -7.62 23.56 4.10
N GLN A 135 -7.80 22.28 4.44
CA GLN A 135 -8.52 21.30 3.60
C GLN A 135 -10.04 21.31 3.83
N THR A 136 -10.53 21.99 4.86
CA THR A 136 -11.96 22.12 5.14
C THR A 136 -12.51 23.44 4.58
N PRO A 137 -13.83 23.54 4.30
CA PRO A 137 -14.46 24.79 3.89
C PRO A 137 -14.23 25.95 4.87
N PHE A 138 -14.00 25.63 6.15
CA PHE A 138 -13.66 26.62 7.19
C PHE A 138 -12.39 27.40 6.89
N GLY A 139 -11.38 26.79 6.26
CA GLY A 139 -10.15 27.48 5.90
C GLY A 139 -10.37 28.65 4.95
N MET A 140 -11.36 28.53 4.06
CA MET A 140 -11.74 29.61 3.14
C MET A 140 -12.54 30.70 3.86
N TYR A 141 -13.49 30.35 4.73
CA TYR A 141 -14.24 31.34 5.51
C TYR A 141 -13.33 32.14 6.47
N LEU A 142 -12.31 31.50 7.05
CA LEU A 142 -11.34 32.11 7.94
C LEU A 142 -10.26 32.95 7.24
N THR A 143 -10.11 32.87 5.93
CA THR A 143 -9.08 33.65 5.21
C THR A 143 -9.60 34.41 4.01
N GLY A 144 -10.89 34.28 3.69
CA GLY A 144 -11.53 35.00 2.60
C GLY A 144 -11.60 36.51 2.81
N TRP A 145 -11.43 36.99 4.05
CA TRP A 145 -11.30 38.42 4.34
C TRP A 145 -9.89 38.98 4.04
N ILE A 146 -8.88 38.11 3.89
CA ILE A 146 -7.52 38.53 3.55
C ILE A 146 -7.53 38.86 2.05
N GLY A 147 -7.38 40.14 1.73
CA GLY A 147 -7.47 40.65 0.35
C GLY A 147 -6.64 39.85 -0.65
N GLU A 148 -7.08 39.85 -1.92
CA GLU A 148 -6.53 38.98 -2.96
C GLU A 148 -5.02 39.08 -3.17
N GLN A 149 -4.42 40.22 -2.81
CA GLN A 149 -2.99 40.47 -2.83
C GLN A 149 -2.16 39.54 -1.93
N PHE A 150 -2.76 38.96 -0.88
CA PHE A 150 -2.12 38.01 0.04
C PHE A 150 -2.68 36.59 -0.07
N LYS A 151 -3.17 36.20 -1.26
CA LYS A 151 -3.65 34.83 -1.53
C LYS A 151 -2.66 33.74 -1.12
N ALA A 152 -1.35 33.99 -1.20
CA ALA A 152 -0.32 33.05 -0.76
C ALA A 152 -0.43 32.65 0.74
N LEU A 153 -0.93 33.55 1.58
CA LEU A 153 -1.10 33.35 3.03
C LEU A 153 -2.47 32.77 3.39
N TRP A 154 -3.36 32.54 2.42
CA TRP A 154 -4.64 31.89 2.67
C TRP A 154 -4.41 30.48 3.19
N LEU A 155 -5.14 30.09 4.22
CA LEU A 155 -5.01 28.79 4.88
C LEU A 155 -5.05 27.61 3.89
N PRO A 156 -5.95 27.58 2.88
CA PRO A 156 -5.96 26.54 1.85
C PRO A 156 -4.68 26.49 1.00
N ASN A 157 -4.08 27.65 0.69
CA ASN A 157 -2.87 27.72 -0.12
C ASN A 157 -1.62 27.27 0.65
N ILE A 158 -1.54 27.63 1.94
CA ILE A 158 -0.49 27.13 2.83
C ILE A 158 -0.60 25.61 2.99
N ALA A 159 -1.80 25.10 3.27
CA ALA A 159 -2.04 23.66 3.37
C ALA A 159 -1.67 22.94 2.06
N GLY A 160 -2.06 23.51 0.91
CA GLY A 160 -1.69 22.99 -0.40
C GLY A 160 -0.19 23.03 -0.69
N TRP A 161 0.55 24.03 -0.20
CA TRP A 161 2.01 24.07 -0.30
C TRP A 161 2.66 22.97 0.55
N VAL A 162 2.24 22.82 1.81
CA VAL A 162 2.72 21.75 2.71
C VAL A 162 2.48 20.36 2.10
N LEU A 163 1.30 20.12 1.54
CA LEU A 163 0.98 18.83 0.92
C LEU A 163 1.74 18.56 -0.39
N ARG A 164 2.09 19.61 -1.14
CA ARG A 164 2.78 19.46 -2.45
C ARG A 164 4.29 19.42 -2.34
N VAL A 165 4.90 20.17 -1.42
CA VAL A 165 6.36 20.31 -1.36
C VAL A 165 6.96 19.35 -0.32
N PRO A 166 6.85 19.58 1.00
CA PRO A 166 7.49 18.71 1.98
C PRO A 166 6.86 17.30 2.02
N ASN A 167 5.53 17.18 1.96
CA ASN A 167 4.89 15.86 1.98
C ASN A 167 5.28 15.01 0.75
N SER A 168 5.35 15.59 -0.45
CA SER A 168 5.78 14.83 -1.63
C SER A 168 7.26 14.44 -1.56
N ALA A 169 8.12 15.27 -0.98
CA ALA A 169 9.52 14.93 -0.74
C ALA A 169 9.65 13.73 0.22
N VAL A 170 8.90 13.73 1.32
CA VAL A 170 8.86 12.60 2.28
C VAL A 170 8.36 11.33 1.62
N VAL A 171 7.24 11.39 0.89
CA VAL A 171 6.67 10.21 0.20
C VAL A 171 7.65 9.64 -0.82
N ARG A 172 8.34 10.50 -1.58
CA ARG A 172 9.39 10.05 -2.51
C ARG A 172 10.53 9.37 -1.77
N GLY A 173 11.04 9.97 -0.70
CA GLY A 173 12.09 9.39 0.14
C GLY A 173 11.68 8.03 0.72
N LEU A 174 10.44 7.90 1.19
CA LEU A 174 9.87 6.64 1.66
C LEU A 174 9.86 5.58 0.56
N ILE A 175 9.35 5.91 -0.64
CA ILE A 175 9.32 4.98 -1.78
C ILE A 175 10.74 4.55 -2.18
N PHE A 176 11.69 5.47 -2.22
CA PHE A 176 13.09 5.13 -2.49
C PHE A 176 13.65 4.20 -1.41
N GLY A 177 13.39 4.48 -0.14
CA GLY A 177 13.83 3.67 0.98
C GLY A 177 13.24 2.25 0.95
N THR A 178 11.95 2.11 0.65
CA THR A 178 11.31 0.79 0.55
C THR A 178 11.83 0.01 -0.66
N MET A 179 12.06 0.66 -1.80
CA MET A 179 12.65 0.03 -2.98
C MET A 179 14.08 -0.46 -2.72
N LEU A 180 14.93 0.37 -2.11
CA LEU A 180 16.31 -0.01 -1.76
C LEU A 180 16.34 -1.13 -0.72
N GLY A 181 15.45 -1.10 0.28
CA GLY A 181 15.28 -2.21 1.23
C GLY A 181 14.86 -3.51 0.56
N GLY A 182 13.96 -3.43 -0.43
CA GLY A 182 13.57 -4.56 -1.28
C GLY A 182 14.74 -5.13 -2.07
N ILE A 183 15.54 -4.27 -2.73
CA ILE A 183 16.75 -4.67 -3.46
C ILE A 183 17.76 -5.32 -2.51
N GLY A 184 17.99 -4.75 -1.33
CA GLY A 184 18.87 -5.32 -0.32
C GLY A 184 18.45 -6.73 0.10
N THR A 185 17.14 -6.94 0.29
CA THR A 185 16.59 -8.26 0.60
C THR A 185 16.76 -9.23 -0.57
N ALA A 186 16.49 -8.79 -1.81
CA ALA A 186 16.69 -9.60 -3.01
C ALA A 186 18.17 -10.01 -3.21
N LEU A 187 19.11 -9.09 -2.96
CA LEU A 187 20.55 -9.38 -3.03
C LEU A 187 20.96 -10.42 -1.98
N ARG A 188 20.41 -10.36 -0.76
CA ARG A 188 20.67 -11.37 0.27
C ARG A 188 20.22 -12.76 -0.16
N TYR A 189 19.06 -12.86 -0.82
CA TYR A 189 18.61 -14.12 -1.42
C TYR A 189 19.51 -14.58 -2.54
N TRP A 190 19.90 -13.68 -3.46
CA TRP A 190 20.70 -14.04 -4.64
C TRP A 190 22.12 -14.47 -4.27
N LEU A 191 22.74 -13.77 -3.32
CA LEU A 191 24.03 -14.14 -2.73
C LEU A 191 23.92 -15.26 -1.70
N ASN A 192 22.70 -15.76 -1.46
CA ASN A 192 22.44 -16.90 -0.61
C ASN A 192 22.93 -16.72 0.85
N LEU A 193 22.92 -15.47 1.33
CA LEU A 193 23.39 -15.08 2.66
C LEU A 193 22.43 -15.49 3.78
N GLU A 194 21.23 -15.97 3.44
CA GLU A 194 20.20 -16.34 4.42
C GLU A 194 20.25 -17.82 4.88
N LYS A 195 21.28 -18.59 4.47
CA LYS A 195 21.40 -20.02 4.83
C LYS A 195 21.86 -20.32 6.27
N GLY A 196 22.08 -19.32 7.12
CA GLY A 196 22.71 -19.51 8.44
C GLY A 196 21.83 -19.98 9.61
N SER A 197 20.51 -20.13 9.46
CA SER A 197 19.62 -20.39 10.63
C SER A 197 18.79 -21.69 10.55
N ALA A 198 18.99 -22.51 9.52
CA ALA A 198 18.23 -23.76 9.33
C ALA A 198 19.02 -25.05 9.64
N MET A 199 20.32 -24.95 9.96
CA MET A 199 21.17 -26.08 10.37
C MET A 199 22.12 -25.63 11.48
N GLY A 200 21.65 -25.67 12.73
CA GLY A 200 22.47 -25.29 13.88
C GLY A 200 21.64 -25.17 15.15
N GLY A 201 21.31 -26.32 15.74
CA GLY A 201 20.59 -26.41 17.02
C GLY A 201 19.99 -27.79 17.19
N GLY A 202 20.85 -28.81 17.23
CA GLY A 202 20.48 -30.05 17.89
C GLY A 202 20.41 -29.75 19.38
N ASP A 203 19.20 -29.67 19.88
CA ASP A 203 18.68 -30.51 20.96
C ASP A 203 17.21 -30.82 20.63
#